data_AF-A0A059D722-F1
#
_entry.id   AF-A0A059D722-F1
#
_cell.length_a   1.000
_cell.length_b   1.000
_cell.length_c   1.000
_cell.angle_alpha   90.00
_cell.angle_beta   90.00
_cell.angle_gamma   90.00
#
_symmetry.space_group_name_H-M   'P 1'
#
loop_
_entity.id
_entity.type
_entity.pdbx_description
1 polymer ?
#
loop_
_entity_poly.entity_id
_entity_poly.type
_entity_poly.pdbx_seq_one_letter_code
_entity_poly.pdbx_strand_id
1 'polypeptide(L)'
;MLVKTHTDVTNGNEEQIHSKFGKLHIVLLFCWLLFLLEEKIMAVRGKVEVEVDLKSSADKFYGFFSNTPHHLPNACTDVHAGEIHEGEWHSEGSIRKWTYSLEGKKETFKEKIQFDDENKIITHVGIEGEVFNYYKSYKAIWQAVHKDRGPDVVKVIIEYEKLNESMPHPVNYLDVMANMTKDIDAHLVKA
;
A
#
# COMPACT_ATOMS: atom_id res chain seq x y z
N MET A 1 -61.75 32.61 56.70
CA MET A 1 -60.92 32.92 55.53
C MET A 1 -59.53 32.35 55.81
N LEU A 2 -59.06 31.41 54.97
CA LEU A 2 -57.66 31.13 54.58
C LEU A 2 -56.56 31.05 55.68
N VAL A 3 -55.62 30.10 55.77
CA VAL A 3 -55.17 28.91 55.02
C VAL A 3 -54.28 28.12 56.00
N LYS A 4 -54.33 26.78 55.98
CA LYS A 4 -53.24 25.92 56.49
C LYS A 4 -52.26 25.67 55.34
N THR A 5 -50.96 25.81 55.57
CA THR A 5 -49.94 25.18 54.73
C THR A 5 -49.02 24.31 55.58
N HIS A 6 -49.25 23.00 55.48
CA HIS A 6 -48.23 21.97 55.62
C HIS A 6 -47.33 22.03 54.37
N THR A 7 -46.03 21.92 54.54
CA THR A 7 -45.11 21.55 53.45
C THR A 7 -44.38 20.29 53.87
N ASP A 8 -44.83 19.17 53.30
CA ASP A 8 -44.05 17.95 53.14
C ASP A 8 -42.95 18.19 52.11
N VAL A 9 -41.71 17.85 52.48
CA VAL A 9 -40.59 17.74 51.53
C VAL A 9 -40.53 16.29 51.07
N THR A 10 -40.79 16.07 49.78
CA THR A 10 -40.85 14.75 49.15
C THR A 10 -39.46 14.23 48.78
N ASN A 11 -39.15 13.01 49.23
CA ASN A 11 -38.01 12.17 48.82
C ASN A 11 -38.15 11.71 47.35
N GLY A 12 -37.86 12.57 46.39
CA GLY A 12 -38.01 12.28 44.95
C GLY A 12 -36.73 12.12 44.13
N ASN A 13 -35.54 12.34 44.71
CA ASN A 13 -34.34 12.55 43.90
C ASN A 13 -33.25 11.47 43.96
N GLU A 14 -33.26 10.51 44.89
CA GLU A 14 -32.11 9.59 45.03
C GLU A 14 -32.11 8.43 44.03
N GLU A 15 -33.26 7.89 43.63
CA GLU A 15 -33.33 6.75 42.71
C GLU A 15 -32.99 7.10 41.24
N GLN A 16 -33.29 8.32 40.78
CA GLN A 16 -32.93 8.74 39.41
C GLN A 16 -31.43 8.94 39.22
N ILE A 17 -30.71 9.31 40.28
CA ILE A 17 -29.28 9.59 40.22
C ILE A 17 -28.51 8.27 40.05
N HIS A 18 -28.87 7.22 40.79
CA HIS A 18 -28.25 5.89 40.66
C HIS A 18 -28.45 5.26 39.27
N SER A 19 -29.65 5.41 38.67
CA SER A 19 -29.94 4.92 37.31
C SER A 19 -29.18 5.70 36.21
N LYS A 20 -29.05 7.02 36.36
CA LYS A 20 -28.27 7.87 35.44
C LYS A 20 -26.77 7.62 35.56
N PHE A 21 -26.25 7.39 36.77
CA PHE A 21 -24.84 7.05 37.00
C PHE A 21 -24.46 5.70 36.38
N GLY A 22 -25.32 4.68 36.49
CA GLY A 22 -25.10 3.39 35.84
C GLY A 22 -25.08 3.48 34.31
N LYS A 23 -26.00 4.25 33.72
CA LYS A 23 -26.05 4.46 32.26
C LYS A 23 -24.85 5.26 31.73
N LEU A 24 -24.43 6.30 32.45
CA LEU A 24 -23.27 7.10 32.05
C LEU A 24 -21.97 6.30 32.16
N HIS A 25 -21.84 5.45 33.19
CA HIS A 25 -20.68 4.58 33.35
C HIS A 25 -20.62 3.48 32.27
N ILE A 26 -21.76 2.90 31.88
CA ILE A 26 -21.83 1.95 30.76
C ILE A 26 -21.49 2.63 29.43
N VAL A 27 -21.96 3.85 29.18
CA VAL A 27 -21.62 4.61 27.96
C VAL A 27 -20.14 4.97 27.93
N LEU A 28 -19.55 5.34 29.07
CA LEU A 28 -18.11 5.61 29.17
C LEU A 28 -17.27 4.34 28.98
N LEU A 29 -17.69 3.21 29.53
CA LEU A 29 -17.06 1.91 29.29
C LEU A 29 -17.20 1.47 27.83
N PHE A 30 -18.34 1.72 27.19
CA PHE A 30 -18.55 1.40 25.77
C PHE A 30 -17.76 2.34 24.87
N CYS A 31 -17.68 3.64 25.16
CA CYS A 31 -16.80 4.58 24.46
C CYS A 31 -15.32 4.24 24.68
N TRP A 32 -14.93 3.84 25.89
CA TRP A 32 -13.55 3.43 26.18
C TRP A 32 -13.21 2.10 25.51
N LEU A 33 -14.15 1.16 25.43
CA LEU A 33 -14.01 -0.08 24.68
C LEU A 33 -14.03 0.15 23.18
N LEU A 34 -14.85 1.07 22.64
CA LEU A 34 -14.84 1.50 21.24
C LEU A 34 -13.51 2.18 20.90
N PHE A 35 -13.02 3.05 21.79
CA PHE A 35 -11.73 3.74 21.67
C PHE A 35 -10.55 2.76 21.76
N LEU A 36 -10.61 1.75 22.63
CA LEU A 36 -9.66 0.64 22.69
C LEU A 36 -9.75 -0.31 21.48
N LEU A 37 -10.93 -0.42 20.86
CA LEU A 37 -11.13 -1.19 19.64
C LEU A 37 -10.65 -0.41 18.41
N GLU A 38 -10.74 0.92 18.44
CA GLU A 38 -10.21 1.85 17.43
C GLU A 38 -8.69 2.02 17.54
N GLU A 39 -8.09 1.99 18.74
CA GLU A 39 -6.63 2.01 18.94
C GLU A 39 -5.95 0.70 18.52
N LYS A 40 -6.67 -0.42 18.41
CA LYS A 40 -6.09 -1.71 17.99
C LYS A 40 -5.84 -1.84 16.48
N ILE A 41 -6.07 -0.78 15.71
CA ILE A 41 -5.70 -0.70 14.28
C ILE A 41 -4.71 0.44 14.09
N MET A 42 -3.55 0.35 14.75
CA MET A 42 -2.36 1.09 14.30
C MET A 42 -1.96 0.50 12.95
N ALA A 43 -2.50 1.06 11.87
CA ALA A 43 -2.11 0.71 10.52
C ALA A 43 -0.66 1.17 10.35
N VAL A 44 0.28 0.23 10.46
CA VAL A 44 1.70 0.53 10.32
C VAL A 44 1.97 0.80 8.85
N ARG A 45 2.19 2.08 8.53
CA ARG A 45 2.78 2.51 7.27
C ARG A 45 4.27 2.20 7.31
N GLY A 46 4.78 1.66 6.22
CA GLY A 46 6.17 1.29 6.10
C GLY A 46 6.69 1.50 4.69
N LYS A 47 8.02 1.46 4.60
CA LYS A 47 8.77 1.50 3.36
C LYS A 47 9.88 0.44 3.45
N VAL A 48 10.04 -0.35 2.40
CA VAL A 48 11.21 -1.22 2.20
C VAL A 48 11.84 -0.85 0.86
N GLU A 49 13.17 -0.93 0.78
CA GLU A 49 13.89 -0.56 -0.43
C GLU A 49 15.17 -1.38 -0.60
N VAL A 50 15.57 -1.56 -1.86
CA VAL A 50 16.85 -2.14 -2.25
C VAL A 50 17.40 -1.40 -3.47
N GLU A 51 18.72 -1.28 -3.55
CA GLU A 51 19.42 -0.69 -4.69
C GLU A 51 20.01 -1.82 -5.55
N VAL A 52 19.78 -1.76 -6.86
CA VAL A 52 20.29 -2.74 -7.84
C VAL A 52 21.18 -2.02 -8.84
N ASP A 53 22.44 -2.47 -8.95
CA ASP A 53 23.37 -1.96 -9.96
C ASP A 53 22.92 -2.39 -11.36
N LEU A 54 22.91 -1.43 -12.29
CA LEU A 54 22.63 -1.66 -13.70
C LEU A 54 23.91 -1.86 -14.50
N LYS A 55 23.85 -2.76 -15.48
CA LYS A 55 24.82 -2.83 -16.57
C LYS A 55 24.42 -1.96 -17.76
N SER A 56 23.11 -1.71 -17.93
CA SER A 56 22.59 -0.69 -18.83
C SER A 56 22.62 0.70 -18.18
N SER A 57 22.28 1.75 -18.94
CA SER A 57 22.13 3.11 -18.40
C SER A 57 20.76 3.31 -17.75
N ALA A 58 20.67 4.18 -16.74
CA ALA A 58 19.42 4.58 -16.09
C ALA A 58 18.32 5.00 -17.10
N ASP A 59 18.69 5.74 -18.15
CA ASP A 59 17.75 6.19 -19.20
C ASP A 59 17.16 5.03 -20.01
N LYS A 60 17.97 4.03 -20.36
CA LYS A 60 17.49 2.82 -21.05
C LYS A 60 16.54 2.03 -20.18
N PHE A 61 16.87 1.88 -18.89
CA PHE A 61 16.01 1.19 -17.94
C PHE A 61 14.66 1.90 -17.77
N TYR A 62 14.67 3.21 -17.53
CA TYR A 62 13.45 4.01 -17.46
C TYR A 62 12.63 3.93 -18.76
N GLY A 63 13.33 4.01 -19.90
CA GLY A 63 12.76 3.89 -21.23
C GLY A 63 12.03 2.57 -21.50
N PHE A 64 12.40 1.47 -20.83
CA PHE A 64 11.73 0.18 -20.99
C PHE A 64 10.26 0.24 -20.57
N PHE A 65 9.96 0.89 -19.45
CA PHE A 65 8.60 0.99 -18.92
C PHE A 65 7.74 2.01 -19.65
N SER A 66 8.35 3.06 -20.21
CA SER A 66 7.63 4.08 -20.97
C SER A 66 7.40 3.68 -22.43
N ASN A 67 8.26 2.85 -23.04
CA ASN A 67 8.16 2.51 -24.47
C ASN A 67 7.74 1.06 -24.76
N THR A 68 8.11 0.10 -23.89
CA THR A 68 7.90 -1.33 -24.16
C THR A 68 7.45 -2.12 -22.91
N PRO A 69 6.54 -1.61 -22.06
CA PRO A 69 6.14 -2.33 -20.85
C PRO A 69 5.47 -3.67 -21.16
N HIS A 70 4.81 -3.81 -22.31
CA HIS A 70 4.19 -5.07 -22.75
C HIS A 70 5.21 -6.18 -23.05
N HIS A 71 6.50 -5.87 -23.14
CA HIS A 71 7.57 -6.88 -23.24
C HIS A 71 8.03 -7.40 -21.89
N LEU A 72 7.49 -6.93 -20.77
CA LEU A 72 7.84 -7.41 -19.44
C LEU A 72 7.77 -8.96 -19.30
N PRO A 73 6.76 -9.67 -19.83
CA PRO A 73 6.73 -11.14 -19.81
C PRO A 73 7.83 -11.81 -20.66
N ASN A 74 8.38 -11.10 -21.66
CA ASN A 74 9.49 -11.60 -22.47
C ASN A 74 10.85 -11.35 -21.80
N ALA A 75 10.92 -10.33 -20.93
CA ALA A 75 12.12 -9.96 -20.21
C ALA A 75 12.28 -10.75 -18.89
N CYS A 76 11.18 -10.99 -18.16
CA CYS A 76 11.19 -11.57 -16.82
C CYS A 76 10.46 -12.91 -16.78
N THR A 77 11.09 -13.97 -16.28
CA THR A 77 10.46 -15.29 -16.17
C THR A 77 9.33 -15.35 -15.15
N ASP A 78 9.40 -14.49 -14.13
CA ASP A 78 8.39 -14.44 -13.07
C ASP A 78 7.13 -13.67 -13.49
N VAL A 79 7.14 -12.96 -14.61
CA VAL A 79 5.96 -12.26 -15.13
C VAL A 79 5.37 -13.06 -16.29
N HIS A 80 4.13 -13.51 -16.15
CA HIS A 80 3.49 -14.42 -17.10
C HIS A 80 2.65 -13.70 -18.15
N ALA A 81 1.98 -12.62 -17.74
CA ALA A 81 1.04 -11.90 -18.60
C ALA A 81 0.85 -10.46 -18.12
N GLY A 82 0.60 -9.58 -19.07
CA GLY A 82 0.14 -8.21 -18.84
C GLY A 82 -1.11 -7.93 -19.67
N GLU A 83 -2.08 -7.27 -19.06
CA GLU A 83 -3.35 -6.89 -19.67
C GLU A 83 -3.61 -5.40 -19.43
N ILE A 84 -4.13 -4.70 -20.46
CA ILE A 84 -4.65 -3.34 -20.31
C ILE A 84 -6.12 -3.42 -19.94
N HIS A 85 -6.48 -2.74 -18.84
CA HIS A 85 -7.87 -2.57 -18.43
C HIS A 85 -8.40 -1.20 -18.87
N GLU A 86 -7.62 -0.13 -18.71
CA GLU A 86 -7.99 1.23 -19.12
C GLU A 86 -6.78 1.99 -19.65
N GLY A 87 -6.99 2.76 -20.72
CA GLY A 87 -5.95 3.56 -21.37
C GLY A 87 -5.07 2.74 -22.33
N GLU A 88 -3.83 3.20 -22.51
CA GLU A 88 -2.83 2.56 -23.36
C GLU A 88 -1.60 2.19 -22.51
N TRP A 89 -0.76 1.26 -23.00
CA TRP A 89 0.43 0.79 -22.29
C TRP A 89 1.36 1.88 -21.75
N HIS A 90 1.46 2.97 -22.49
CA HIS A 90 2.42 4.06 -22.27
C HIS A 90 1.78 5.31 -21.68
N SER A 91 0.45 5.34 -21.52
CA SER A 91 -0.24 6.54 -21.05
C SER A 91 -0.20 6.65 -19.53
N GLU A 92 0.14 7.85 -19.05
CA GLU A 92 0.00 8.25 -17.65
C GLU A 92 -1.40 7.94 -17.12
N GLY A 93 -1.48 7.31 -15.94
CA GLY A 93 -2.74 6.95 -15.33
C GLY A 93 -3.46 5.75 -15.95
N SER A 94 -2.85 5.04 -16.91
CA SER A 94 -3.38 3.76 -17.41
C SER A 94 -3.53 2.73 -16.30
N ILE A 95 -4.56 1.90 -16.43
CA ILE A 95 -4.81 0.79 -15.52
C ILE A 95 -4.40 -0.51 -16.20
N ARG A 96 -3.46 -1.20 -15.58
CA ARG A 96 -2.85 -2.43 -16.09
C ARG A 96 -3.04 -3.54 -15.07
N LYS A 97 -3.07 -4.78 -15.54
CA LYS A 97 -3.08 -5.96 -14.68
C LYS A 97 -1.95 -6.88 -15.08
N TRP A 98 -1.15 -7.26 -14.09
CA TRP A 98 -0.04 -8.18 -14.24
C TRP A 98 -0.36 -9.51 -13.56
N THR A 99 0.07 -10.60 -14.18
CA THR A 99 0.10 -11.93 -13.56
C THR A 99 1.55 -12.32 -13.38
N TYR A 100 1.95 -12.64 -12.15
CA TYR A 100 3.33 -12.96 -11.80
C TYR A 100 3.42 -14.15 -10.85
N SER A 101 4.61 -14.74 -10.72
CA SER A 101 4.91 -15.77 -9.73
C SER A 101 5.56 -15.15 -8.50
N LEU A 102 5.05 -15.51 -7.33
CA LEU A 102 5.69 -15.28 -6.04
C LEU A 102 5.92 -16.65 -5.40
N GLU A 103 7.19 -17.04 -5.21
CA GLU A 103 7.56 -18.33 -4.60
C GLU A 103 6.88 -19.54 -5.29
N GLY A 104 6.70 -19.48 -6.60
CA GLY A 104 6.06 -20.53 -7.41
C GLY A 104 4.53 -20.49 -7.44
N LYS A 105 3.88 -19.61 -6.66
CA LYS A 105 2.44 -19.36 -6.70
C LYS A 105 2.13 -18.21 -7.66
N LYS A 106 1.13 -18.38 -8.52
CA LYS A 106 0.64 -17.30 -9.37
C LYS A 106 -0.21 -16.32 -8.57
N GLU A 107 0.11 -15.04 -8.69
CA GLU A 107 -0.64 -13.91 -8.14
C GLU A 107 -0.89 -12.85 -9.23
N THR A 108 -1.81 -11.94 -8.94
CA THR A 108 -2.18 -10.83 -9.81
C THR A 108 -1.98 -9.49 -9.10
N PHE A 109 -1.67 -8.47 -9.89
CA PHE A 109 -1.55 -7.11 -9.41
C PHE A 109 -2.13 -6.16 -10.45
N LYS A 110 -3.22 -5.49 -10.08
CA LYS A 110 -3.84 -4.44 -10.88
C LYS A 110 -3.38 -3.10 -10.35
N GLU A 111 -2.89 -2.27 -11.23
CA GLU A 111 -2.19 -1.03 -10.91
C GLU A 111 -2.67 0.13 -11.75
N LYS A 112 -2.50 1.34 -11.23
CA LYS A 112 -2.50 2.58 -11.98
C LYS A 112 -1.07 3.10 -12.08
N ILE A 113 -0.59 3.34 -13.29
CA ILE A 113 0.78 3.82 -13.51
C ILE A 113 0.88 5.33 -13.34
N GLN A 114 2.01 5.78 -12.80
CA GLN A 114 2.41 7.18 -12.72
C GLN A 114 3.88 7.33 -13.12
N PHE A 115 4.16 8.29 -13.98
CA PHE A 115 5.48 8.64 -14.48
C PHE A 115 5.93 10.01 -13.96
N ASP A 116 7.20 10.08 -13.56
CA ASP A 116 7.91 11.31 -13.26
C ASP A 116 9.19 11.29 -14.09
N ASP A 117 9.11 11.86 -15.30
CA ASP A 117 10.19 11.87 -16.27
C ASP A 117 11.40 12.70 -15.80
N GLU A 118 11.16 13.72 -14.97
CA GLU A 118 12.21 14.57 -14.43
C GLU A 118 13.12 13.77 -13.50
N ASN A 119 12.52 13.03 -12.56
CA ASN A 119 13.24 12.25 -11.57
C ASN A 119 13.48 10.78 -11.99
N LYS A 120 12.99 10.38 -13.16
CA LYS A 120 13.01 9.00 -13.68
C LYS A 120 12.40 8.00 -12.69
N ILE A 121 11.24 8.37 -12.15
CA ILE A 121 10.48 7.55 -11.20
C ILE A 121 9.25 6.99 -11.90
N ILE A 122 9.02 5.69 -11.69
CA ILE A 122 7.83 5.00 -12.14
C ILE A 122 7.14 4.47 -10.89
N THR A 123 5.90 4.91 -10.67
CA THR A 123 5.08 4.50 -9.52
C THR A 123 3.88 3.69 -9.99
N HIS A 124 3.84 2.44 -9.54
CA HIS A 124 2.75 1.51 -9.76
C HIS A 124 1.85 1.54 -8.53
N VAL A 125 0.76 2.30 -8.61
CA VAL A 125 -0.21 2.42 -7.51
C VAL A 125 -1.16 1.24 -7.57
N GLY A 126 -1.09 0.34 -6.59
CA GLY A 126 -1.98 -0.82 -6.55
C GLY A 126 -3.44 -0.42 -6.40
N ILE A 127 -4.32 -1.15 -7.08
CA ILE A 127 -5.78 -1.02 -7.02
C ILE A 127 -6.42 -2.30 -6.50
N GLU A 128 -6.02 -3.45 -7.07
CA GLU A 128 -6.51 -4.78 -6.73
C GLU A 128 -5.39 -5.82 -6.86
N GLY A 129 -5.58 -7.01 -6.28
CA GLY A 129 -4.63 -8.12 -6.34
C GLY A 129 -4.36 -8.75 -4.98
N GLU A 130 -3.62 -9.85 -4.98
CA GLU A 130 -3.37 -10.67 -3.80
C GLU A 130 -2.60 -9.92 -2.70
N VAL A 131 -1.82 -8.89 -3.06
CA VAL A 131 -1.13 -8.01 -2.10
C VAL A 131 -2.10 -7.35 -1.11
N PHE A 132 -3.34 -7.06 -1.53
CA PHE A 132 -4.35 -6.40 -0.69
C PHE A 132 -4.97 -7.31 0.37
N ASN A 133 -4.63 -8.61 0.37
CA ASN A 133 -4.92 -9.51 1.49
C ASN A 133 -4.05 -9.23 2.71
N TYR A 134 -2.97 -8.45 2.56
CA TYR A 134 -2.02 -8.12 3.63
C TYR A 134 -1.89 -6.61 3.86
N TYR A 135 -2.11 -5.80 2.82
CA TYR A 135 -1.90 -4.36 2.84
C TYR A 135 -3.17 -3.57 2.46
N LYS A 136 -3.45 -2.47 3.16
CA LYS A 136 -4.52 -1.50 2.81
C LYS A 136 -4.13 -0.65 1.60
N SER A 137 -2.86 -0.30 1.50
CA SER A 137 -2.30 0.41 0.36
C SER A 137 -0.95 -0.20 0.00
N TYR A 138 -0.64 -0.19 -1.28
CA TYR A 138 0.59 -0.75 -1.82
C TYR A 138 1.01 0.05 -3.05
N LYS A 139 2.26 0.53 -3.05
CA LYS A 139 2.90 1.15 -4.21
C LYS A 139 4.23 0.48 -4.47
N ALA A 140 4.42 0.02 -5.69
CA ALA A 140 5.70 -0.44 -6.19
C ALA A 140 6.35 0.70 -6.98
N ILE A 141 7.59 1.04 -6.65
CA ILE A 141 8.27 2.22 -7.21
C ILE A 141 9.64 1.79 -7.72
N TRP A 142 9.95 2.16 -8.96
CA TRP A 142 11.30 2.07 -9.52
C TRP A 142 11.81 3.49 -9.78
N GLN A 143 12.99 3.80 -9.26
CA GLN A 143 13.69 5.06 -9.50
C GLN A 143 15.04 4.77 -10.14
N ALA A 144 15.22 5.16 -11.40
CA ALA A 144 16.50 5.02 -12.10
C ALA A 144 17.39 6.22 -11.77
N VAL A 145 18.61 5.98 -11.30
CA VAL A 145 19.52 7.01 -10.80
C VAL A 145 20.86 6.90 -11.51
N HIS A 146 21.29 7.99 -12.15
CA HIS A 146 22.64 8.13 -12.65
C HIS A 146 23.61 8.39 -11.49
N LYS A 147 24.72 7.67 -11.43
CA LYS A 147 25.76 7.88 -10.40
C LYS A 147 26.96 8.58 -11.03
N ASP A 148 27.46 9.64 -10.38
CA ASP A 148 28.66 10.35 -10.85
C ASP A 148 29.89 9.44 -10.99
N ARG A 149 29.96 8.39 -10.17
CA ARG A 149 31.02 7.38 -10.17
C ARG A 149 30.42 6.00 -9.89
N GLY A 150 30.75 5.04 -10.75
CA GLY A 150 30.24 3.67 -10.66
C GLY A 150 29.16 3.37 -11.69
N PRO A 151 28.55 2.17 -11.65
CA PRO A 151 27.40 1.87 -12.49
C PRO A 151 26.20 2.73 -12.09
N ASP A 152 25.31 2.96 -13.06
CA ASP A 152 23.97 3.46 -12.76
C ASP A 152 23.22 2.46 -11.90
N VAL A 153 22.23 2.92 -11.16
CA VAL A 153 21.46 2.06 -10.24
C VAL A 153 19.97 2.28 -10.40
N VAL A 154 19.20 1.30 -9.97
CA VAL A 154 17.76 1.43 -9.77
C VAL A 154 17.44 1.19 -8.31
N LYS A 155 16.76 2.15 -7.69
CA LYS A 155 16.14 1.96 -6.38
C LYS A 155 14.78 1.32 -6.59
N VAL A 156 14.62 0.14 -6.02
CA VAL A 156 13.38 -0.62 -6.00
C VAL A 156 12.77 -0.40 -4.62
N ILE A 157 11.58 0.19 -4.58
CA ILE A 157 10.95 0.67 -3.34
C ILE A 157 9.52 0.12 -3.28
N ILE A 158 9.10 -0.31 -2.10
CA ILE A 158 7.70 -0.60 -1.80
C ILE A 158 7.25 0.29 -0.64
N GLU A 159 6.25 1.13 -0.91
CA GLU A 159 5.52 1.86 0.13
C GLU A 159 4.20 1.14 0.40
N TYR A 160 3.89 0.89 1.67
CA TYR A 160 2.72 0.10 2.04
C TYR A 160 2.11 0.56 3.36
N GLU A 161 0.84 0.23 3.54
CA GLU A 161 0.14 0.31 4.82
C GLU A 161 -0.39 -1.08 5.15
N LYS A 162 0.03 -1.69 6.26
CA LYS A 162 -0.46 -3.01 6.67
C LYS A 162 -1.94 -2.97 7.05
N LEU A 163 -2.66 -4.09 6.83
CA LEU A 163 -4.03 -4.25 7.35
C LEU A 163 -4.07 -4.11 8.87
N ASN A 164 -3.08 -4.68 9.56
CA ASN A 164 -2.83 -4.58 10.99
C ASN A 164 -1.36 -4.95 11.29
N GLU A 165 -0.92 -4.80 12.54
CA GLU A 165 0.47 -5.01 12.95
C GLU A 165 1.01 -6.43 12.72
N SER A 166 0.15 -7.45 12.68
CA SER A 166 0.59 -8.85 12.50
C SER A 166 0.92 -9.21 11.06
N MET A 167 0.55 -8.36 10.10
CA MET A 167 0.88 -8.60 8.69
C MET A 167 2.40 -8.52 8.46
N PRO A 168 2.95 -9.36 7.58
CA PRO A 168 4.38 -9.37 7.30
C PRO A 168 4.81 -8.07 6.61
N HIS A 169 6.12 -7.84 6.57
CA HIS A 169 6.71 -6.83 5.68
C HIS A 169 6.81 -7.42 4.26
N PRO A 170 6.67 -6.61 3.20
CA PRO A 170 6.66 -7.09 1.81
C PRO A 170 8.06 -7.40 1.28
N VAL A 171 8.90 -8.10 2.05
CA VAL A 171 10.29 -8.42 1.68
C VAL A 171 10.31 -9.41 0.51
N ASN A 172 9.43 -10.40 0.52
CA ASN A 172 9.30 -11.35 -0.59
C ASN A 172 8.89 -10.67 -1.90
N TYR A 173 7.98 -9.69 -1.85
CA TYR A 173 7.62 -8.87 -3.00
C TYR A 173 8.80 -7.99 -3.46
N LEU A 174 9.58 -7.44 -2.53
CA LEU A 174 10.78 -6.66 -2.83
C LEU A 174 11.82 -7.51 -3.59
N ASP A 175 12.03 -8.75 -3.16
CA ASP A 175 12.97 -9.68 -3.79
C ASP A 175 12.55 -10.02 -5.22
N VAL A 176 11.25 -10.27 -5.46
CA VAL A 176 10.72 -10.46 -6.83
C VAL A 176 10.94 -9.21 -7.67
N MET A 177 10.61 -8.03 -7.16
CA MET A 177 10.82 -6.76 -7.89
C MET A 177 12.30 -6.52 -8.20
N ALA A 178 13.21 -6.86 -7.29
CA ALA A 178 14.65 -6.75 -7.51
C ALA A 178 15.15 -7.75 -8.57
N ASN A 179 14.60 -8.97 -8.61
CA ASN A 179 14.93 -9.95 -9.64
C ASN A 179 14.39 -9.52 -11.01
N MET A 180 13.16 -8.99 -11.07
CA MET A 180 12.62 -8.39 -12.28
C MET A 180 13.50 -7.25 -12.81
N THR A 181 14.02 -6.38 -11.93
CA THR A 181 14.96 -5.32 -12.32
C THR A 181 16.23 -5.89 -12.98
N LYS A 182 16.80 -6.97 -12.43
CA LYS A 182 17.99 -7.63 -13.00
C LYS A 182 17.69 -8.28 -14.35
N ASP A 183 16.51 -8.88 -14.49
CA ASP A 183 16.07 -9.53 -15.73
C ASP A 183 15.84 -8.50 -16.85
N ILE A 184 15.18 -7.38 -16.54
CA ILE A 184 15.01 -6.25 -17.46
C ILE A 184 16.37 -5.69 -17.88
N ASP A 185 17.27 -5.42 -16.93
CA ASP A 185 18.62 -4.93 -17.24
C ASP A 185 19.38 -5.90 -18.16
N ALA A 186 19.34 -7.20 -17.86
CA ALA A 186 19.96 -8.22 -18.68
C ALA A 186 19.34 -8.32 -20.08
N HIS A 187 18.03 -8.09 -20.22
CA HIS A 187 17.34 -8.02 -21.50
C HIS A 187 17.80 -6.79 -22.30
N LEU A 188 17.87 -5.61 -21.66
CA LEU A 188 18.29 -4.34 -22.28
C LEU A 188 19.76 -4.32 -22.70
N VAL A 189 20.61 -5.12 -22.05
CA VAL A 189 22.02 -5.27 -22.45
C VAL A 189 22.16 -6.16 -23.69
N LYS A 190 21.21 -7.08 -23.93
CA LYS A 190 21.23 -8.00 -25.07
C LYS A 190 20.51 -7.42 -26.30
N ALA A 191 19.58 -6.50 -26.10
CA ALA A 191 18.80 -5.81 -27.13
C ALA A 191 19.62 -4.73 -27.85
#